data_AF-A0A355AZN1-F1
#
_entry.id   AF-A0A355AZN1-F1
#
_cell.length_a   1.000
_cell.length_b   1.000
_cell.length_c   1.000
_cell.angle_alpha   90.00
_cell.angle_beta   90.00
_cell.angle_gamma   90.00
#
_symmetry.space_group_name_H-M   'P 1'
#
loop_
_entity.id
_entity.type
_entity.pdbx_description
1 polymer ?
#
loop_
_entity_poly.entity_id
_entity_poly.type
_entity_poly.pdbx_seq_one_letter_code
_entity_poly.pdbx_strand_id
1 'polypeptide(L)'
;MTFLFYLFAAAGTIVFQTSITEYFHAWTSARPDAMLLVTLYIGMRRGSEGGLITGFILGLLQDILSGGLLGANSLSKGLSGYLTGGLVRNIARRNWFFLVALVFFATAFNVLLWAALSLLFQPDLGISAGYWLASLKTIALNAVLAPFIIHLLGRIESRLVPSSLGVPYPDRP
;
A
#
# COMPACT_ATOMS: atom_id res chain seq x y z
N MET A 1 -9.49 -5.07 -20.09
CA MET A 1 -8.51 -6.03 -19.53
C MET A 1 -7.70 -5.45 -18.37
N THR A 2 -7.25 -4.19 -18.44
CA THR A 2 -6.53 -3.53 -17.33
C THR A 2 -7.34 -3.40 -16.04
N PHE A 3 -8.65 -3.11 -16.13
CA PHE A 3 -9.54 -3.10 -14.95
C PHE A 3 -9.61 -4.47 -14.25
N LEU A 4 -9.76 -5.55 -15.02
CA LEU A 4 -9.74 -6.92 -14.50
C LEU A 4 -8.42 -7.26 -13.80
N PHE A 5 -7.28 -6.77 -14.31
CA PHE A 5 -5.98 -6.97 -13.68
C PHE A 5 -5.92 -6.31 -12.29
N TYR A 6 -6.37 -5.07 -12.14
CA TYR A 6 -6.37 -4.41 -10.83
C TYR A 6 -7.40 -4.99 -9.88
N LEU A 7 -8.55 -5.46 -10.39
CA LEU A 7 -9.52 -6.18 -9.59
C LEU A 7 -8.93 -7.51 -9.07
N PHE A 8 -8.23 -8.25 -9.93
CA PHE A 8 -7.57 -9.50 -9.57
C PHE A 8 -6.38 -9.26 -8.64
N ALA A 9 -5.61 -8.19 -8.84
CA ALA A 9 -4.54 -7.78 -7.94
C ALA A 9 -5.10 -7.38 -6.57
N ALA A 10 -6.19 -6.62 -6.52
CA ALA A 10 -6.90 -6.29 -5.28
C ALA A 10 -7.38 -7.56 -4.56
N ALA A 11 -8.06 -8.46 -5.28
CA ALA A 11 -8.52 -9.73 -4.72
C ALA A 11 -7.36 -10.61 -4.22
N GLY A 12 -6.27 -10.73 -4.99
CA GLY A 12 -5.09 -11.47 -4.60
C GLY A 12 -4.40 -10.87 -3.38
N THR A 13 -4.39 -9.55 -3.27
CA THR A 13 -3.84 -8.83 -2.10
C THR A 13 -4.67 -9.09 -0.86
N ILE A 14 -6.00 -9.15 -0.97
CA ILE A 14 -6.89 -9.52 0.14
C ILE A 14 -6.57 -10.92 0.65
N VAL A 15 -6.49 -11.91 -0.24
CA VAL A 15 -6.19 -13.31 0.13
C VAL A 15 -4.80 -13.43 0.75
N PHE A 16 -3.81 -12.73 0.19
CA PHE A 16 -2.45 -12.70 0.70
C PHE A 16 -2.41 -12.05 2.09
N GLN A 17 -3.14 -10.96 2.28
CA GLN A 17 -3.18 -10.22 3.53
C GLN A 17 -3.91 -10.98 4.64
N THR A 18 -5.00 -11.69 4.34
CA THR A 18 -5.69 -12.49 5.37
C THR A 18 -4.94 -13.78 5.71
N SER A 19 -4.26 -14.40 4.73
CA SER A 19 -3.63 -15.71 4.95
C SER A 19 -2.17 -15.63 5.42
N ILE A 20 -1.36 -14.77 4.79
CA ILE A 20 0.10 -14.76 4.99
C ILE A 20 0.52 -13.73 6.03
N THR A 21 -0.16 -12.59 6.11
CA THR A 21 0.15 -11.56 7.11
C THR A 21 -0.18 -12.02 8.53
N GLU A 22 -1.24 -12.82 8.73
CA GLU A 22 -1.55 -13.41 10.03
C GLU A 22 -0.51 -14.48 10.44
N TYR A 23 -0.07 -15.31 9.49
CA TYR A 23 0.99 -16.29 9.73
C TYR A 23 2.33 -15.63 10.07
N PHE A 24 2.70 -14.54 9.37
CA PHE A 24 3.90 -13.76 9.67
C PHE A 24 3.81 -13.00 10.99
N HIS A 25 2.63 -12.52 11.37
CA HIS A 25 2.42 -11.86 12.65
C HIS A 25 2.64 -12.83 13.83
N ALA A 26 2.19 -14.08 13.69
CA ALA A 26 2.37 -15.11 14.69
C ALA A 26 3.85 -15.45 14.95
N TRP A 27 4.73 -15.25 13.96
CA TRP A 27 6.15 -15.59 14.06
C TRP A 27 7.09 -14.39 14.28
N THR A 28 6.78 -13.22 13.74
CA THR A 28 7.70 -12.06 13.72
C THR A 28 7.15 -10.81 14.40
N SER A 29 5.85 -10.82 14.74
CA SER A 29 5.06 -9.64 15.17
C SER A 29 5.00 -8.51 14.13
N ALA A 30 5.49 -8.70 12.91
CA ALA A 30 5.39 -7.73 11.81
C ALA A 30 4.19 -8.08 10.91
N ARG A 31 3.43 -7.08 10.45
CA ARG A 31 2.31 -7.28 9.52
C ARG A 31 2.60 -6.57 8.20
N PRO A 32 3.17 -7.24 7.19
CA PRO A 32 3.37 -6.63 5.89
C PRO A 32 2.03 -6.13 5.30
N ASP A 33 2.02 -4.87 4.86
CA ASP A 33 0.83 -4.20 4.32
C ASP A 33 0.85 -4.24 2.80
N ALA A 34 0.39 -5.36 2.26
CA ALA A 34 0.35 -5.58 0.82
C ALA A 34 -0.64 -4.62 0.12
N MET A 35 -1.75 -4.27 0.79
CA MET A 35 -2.73 -3.30 0.28
C MET A 35 -2.13 -1.90 0.10
N LEU A 36 -1.29 -1.45 1.02
CA LEU A 36 -0.56 -0.19 0.86
C LEU A 36 0.39 -0.26 -0.34
N LEU A 37 1.20 -1.31 -0.46
CA LEU A 37 2.18 -1.44 -1.56
C LEU A 37 1.51 -1.44 -2.94
N VAL A 38 0.37 -2.13 -3.08
CA VAL A 38 -0.42 -2.16 -4.31
C VAL A 38 -1.03 -0.80 -4.60
N THR A 39 -1.54 -0.11 -3.58
CA THR A 39 -2.05 1.26 -3.72
C THR A 39 -0.97 2.21 -4.24
N LEU A 40 0.23 2.15 -3.66
CA LEU A 40 1.37 2.96 -4.10
C LEU A 40 1.74 2.61 -5.54
N TYR A 41 1.80 1.33 -5.90
CA TYR A 41 2.05 0.89 -7.28
C TYR A 41 1.03 1.46 -8.28
N ILE A 42 -0.25 1.39 -7.95
CA ILE A 42 -1.31 1.91 -8.82
C ILE A 42 -1.22 3.43 -8.93
N GLY A 43 -0.95 4.14 -7.83
CA GLY A 43 -0.69 5.58 -7.85
C GLY A 43 0.47 5.93 -8.78
N MET A 44 1.58 5.20 -8.69
CA MET A 44 2.75 5.38 -9.57
C MET A 44 2.42 5.18 -11.06
N ARG A 45 1.50 4.28 -11.39
CA ARG A 45 1.14 3.92 -12.77
C ARG A 45 0.01 4.75 -13.37
N ARG A 46 -1.02 5.03 -12.59
CA ARG A 46 -2.28 5.67 -13.02
C ARG A 46 -2.41 7.11 -12.54
N GLY A 47 -1.41 7.64 -11.84
CA GLY A 47 -1.42 8.99 -11.28
C GLY A 47 -2.24 9.10 -9.99
N SER A 48 -2.37 10.34 -9.51
CA SER A 48 -2.95 10.66 -8.21
C SER A 48 -4.40 10.20 -8.05
N GLU A 49 -5.24 10.35 -9.07
CA GLU A 49 -6.66 9.93 -9.02
C GLU A 49 -6.78 8.40 -8.91
N GLY A 50 -6.03 7.66 -9.72
CA GLY A 50 -6.00 6.21 -9.67
C GLY A 50 -5.49 5.68 -8.33
N GLY A 51 -4.46 6.32 -7.77
CA GLY A 51 -3.93 5.99 -6.44
C GLY A 51 -4.93 6.31 -5.31
N LEU A 52 -5.63 7.44 -5.38
CA LEU A 52 -6.63 7.84 -4.39
C LEU A 52 -7.80 6.84 -4.33
N ILE A 53 -8.40 6.55 -5.48
CA ILE A 53 -9.58 5.68 -5.56
C ILE A 53 -9.22 4.27 -5.11
N THR A 54 -8.10 3.74 -5.58
CA THR A 54 -7.69 2.37 -5.22
C THR A 54 -7.26 2.27 -3.76
N GLY A 55 -6.55 3.27 -3.23
CA GLY A 55 -6.19 3.33 -1.82
C GLY A 55 -7.41 3.42 -0.91
N PHE A 56 -8.40 4.22 -1.29
CA PHE A 56 -9.65 4.34 -0.54
C PHE A 56 -10.42 3.01 -0.50
N ILE A 57 -10.59 2.36 -1.66
CA ILE A 57 -11.31 1.07 -1.75
C ILE A 57 -10.56 -0.03 -0.98
N LEU A 58 -9.25 -0.18 -1.20
CA LEU A 58 -8.45 -1.19 -0.51
C LEU A 58 -8.39 -0.95 1.00
N GLY A 59 -8.27 0.31 1.42
CA GLY A 59 -8.28 0.65 2.83
C GLY A 59 -9.65 0.43 3.49
N LEU A 60 -10.75 0.72 2.80
CA LEU A 60 -12.11 0.38 3.29
C LEU A 60 -12.27 -1.13 3.46
N LEU A 61 -11.82 -1.92 2.49
CA LEU A 61 -11.84 -3.37 2.57
C LEU A 61 -11.00 -3.87 3.76
N GLN A 62 -9.82 -3.27 3.98
CA GLN A 62 -8.98 -3.60 5.12
C GLN A 62 -9.69 -3.30 6.45
N ASP A 63 -10.35 -2.16 6.55
CA ASP A 63 -11.05 -1.77 7.78
C ASP A 63 -12.21 -2.72 8.09
N ILE A 64 -12.98 -3.13 7.06
CA ILE A 64 -14.07 -4.11 7.18
C ILE A 64 -13.53 -5.48 7.64
N LEU A 65 -12.44 -5.94 7.04
CA LEU A 65 -11.85 -7.26 7.36
C LEU A 65 -11.15 -7.28 8.72
N SER A 66 -10.56 -6.16 9.15
CA SER A 66 -9.84 -6.08 10.42
C SER A 66 -10.78 -5.90 11.62
N GLY A 67 -12.06 -5.58 11.39
CA GLY A 67 -13.04 -5.31 12.46
C GLY A 67 -12.70 -4.09 13.33
N GLY A 68 -11.83 -3.20 12.85
CA GLY A 68 -11.33 -2.04 13.57
C GLY A 68 -12.11 -0.76 13.27
N LEU A 69 -11.46 0.39 13.49
CA LEU A 69 -12.03 1.70 13.16
C LEU A 69 -12.23 1.85 11.64
N LEU A 70 -13.50 1.86 11.20
CA LEU A 70 -13.86 2.05 9.79
C LEU A 70 -13.40 3.41 9.26
N GLY A 71 -12.72 3.41 8.11
CA GLY A 71 -12.27 4.60 7.40
C GLY A 71 -10.83 5.02 7.71
N ALA A 72 -10.19 4.49 8.77
CA ALA A 72 -8.82 4.84 9.13
C ALA A 72 -7.82 4.41 8.05
N ASN A 73 -7.88 3.14 7.61
CA ASN A 73 -7.01 2.68 6.55
C ASN A 73 -7.42 3.27 5.19
N SER A 74 -8.72 3.48 4.95
CA SER A 74 -9.21 4.11 3.70
C SER A 74 -8.62 5.50 3.49
N LEU A 75 -8.64 6.33 4.53
CA LEU A 75 -8.13 7.69 4.46
C LEU A 75 -6.60 7.68 4.33
N SER A 76 -5.90 6.85 5.10
CA SER A 76 -4.45 6.76 5.00
C SER A 76 -3.96 6.29 3.64
N LYS A 77 -4.50 5.17 3.14
CA LYS A 77 -4.08 4.58 1.86
C LYS A 77 -4.51 5.45 0.68
N GLY A 78 -5.71 6.04 0.73
CA GLY A 78 -6.16 7.00 -0.28
C GLY A 78 -5.20 8.19 -0.41
N LEU A 79 -4.87 8.85 0.71
CA LEU A 79 -3.92 9.97 0.70
C LEU A 79 -2.52 9.53 0.25
N SER A 80 -2.03 8.39 0.73
CA SER A 80 -0.73 7.86 0.36
C SER A 80 -0.65 7.56 -1.14
N GLY A 81 -1.71 6.99 -1.72
CA GLY A 81 -1.83 6.73 -3.16
C GLY A 81 -1.90 8.01 -3.99
N TYR A 82 -2.66 9.02 -3.53
CA TYR A 82 -2.77 10.32 -4.18
C TYR A 82 -1.41 11.05 -4.24
N LEU A 83 -0.72 11.15 -3.10
CA LEU A 83 0.59 11.79 -2.99
C LEU A 83 1.62 11.08 -3.85
N THR A 84 1.63 9.76 -3.80
CA THR A 84 2.55 8.91 -4.58
C THR A 84 2.36 9.10 -6.07
N GLY A 85 1.12 9.11 -6.55
CA GLY A 85 0.83 9.36 -7.96
C GLY A 85 1.24 10.76 -8.45
N GLY A 86 1.30 11.74 -7.55
CA GLY A 86 1.75 13.10 -7.87
C GLY A 86 3.28 13.23 -7.85
N LEU A 87 3.93 12.67 -6.83
CA LEU A 87 5.38 12.72 -6.63
C LEU A 87 6.14 11.90 -7.67
N VAL A 88 5.64 10.71 -8.02
CA VAL A 88 6.32 9.77 -8.93
C VAL A 88 6.26 10.22 -10.38
N ARG A 89 5.24 11.00 -10.76
CA ARG A 89 5.17 11.59 -12.10
C ARG A 89 6.38 12.47 -12.41
N ASN A 90 6.98 13.07 -11.37
CA ASN A 90 8.05 14.06 -11.52
C ASN A 90 9.45 13.57 -11.07
N ILE A 91 9.57 12.67 -10.07
CA ILE A 91 10.87 12.45 -9.37
C ILE A 91 11.31 10.97 -9.27
N ALA A 92 10.39 10.00 -9.26
CA ALA A 92 10.70 8.66 -8.74
C ALA A 92 11.37 7.67 -9.70
N ARG A 93 11.53 7.98 -10.99
CA ARG A 93 12.00 6.98 -11.97
C ARG A 93 13.47 6.57 -11.81
N ARG A 94 14.28 7.34 -11.08
CA ARG A 94 15.74 7.25 -11.22
C ARG A 94 16.47 6.55 -10.08
N ASN A 95 15.90 6.50 -8.86
CA ASN A 95 16.62 6.03 -7.67
C ASN A 95 15.81 5.04 -6.83
N TRP A 96 16.38 3.86 -6.58
CA TRP A 96 15.78 2.80 -5.75
C TRP A 96 15.61 3.28 -4.30
N PHE A 97 16.54 4.13 -3.84
CA PHE A 97 16.46 4.85 -2.57
C PHE A 97 15.19 5.70 -2.42
N PHE A 98 14.72 6.33 -3.50
CA PHE A 98 13.49 7.12 -3.46
C PHE A 98 12.26 6.24 -3.22
N LEU A 99 12.20 5.06 -3.85
CA LEU A 99 11.09 4.11 -3.65
C LEU A 99 11.05 3.59 -2.21
N VAL A 100 12.21 3.22 -1.66
CA VAL A 100 12.32 2.78 -0.26
C VAL A 100 11.88 3.89 0.69
N ALA A 101 12.35 5.13 0.48
CA ALA A 101 11.96 6.28 1.29
C ALA A 101 10.46 6.57 1.19
N LEU A 102 9.90 6.54 -0.02
CA LEU A 102 8.47 6.78 -0.25
C LEU A 102 7.60 5.77 0.51
N VAL A 103 7.92 4.47 0.39
CA VAL A 103 7.17 3.44 1.13
C VAL A 103 7.38 3.58 2.62
N PHE A 104 8.59 3.88 3.09
CA PHE A 104 8.88 4.12 4.49
C PHE A 104 7.96 5.21 5.06
N PHE A 105 7.90 6.39 4.41
CA PHE A 105 7.06 7.50 4.85
C PHE A 105 5.56 7.19 4.72
N ALA A 106 5.12 6.52 3.66
CA ALA A 106 3.73 6.12 3.50
C ALA A 106 3.29 5.14 4.59
N THR A 107 4.15 4.18 4.95
CA THR A 107 3.86 3.21 6.01
C THR A 107 3.85 3.86 7.38
N ALA A 108 4.81 4.77 7.65
CA ALA A 108 4.85 5.55 8.88
C ALA A 108 3.60 6.42 9.02
N PHE A 109 3.18 7.08 7.94
CA PHE A 109 1.93 7.85 7.91
C PHE A 109 0.71 6.97 8.23
N ASN A 110 0.63 5.75 7.67
CA ASN A 110 -0.45 4.82 7.99
C ASN A 110 -0.48 4.40 9.47
N VAL A 111 0.68 4.07 10.05
CA VAL A 111 0.80 3.73 11.47
C VAL A 111 0.40 4.89 12.38
N LEU A 112 0.89 6.10 12.09
CA LEU A 112 0.64 7.28 12.91
C LEU A 112 -0.81 7.73 12.82
N LEU A 113 -1.39 7.71 11.61
CA LEU A 113 -2.77 8.10 11.40
C LEU A 113 -3.72 7.12 12.08
N TRP A 114 -3.47 5.81 11.96
CA TRP A 114 -4.25 4.82 12.68
C TRP A 114 -4.16 5.01 14.19
N ALA A 115 -2.95 5.18 14.74
CA ALA A 115 -2.75 5.42 16.17
C ALA A 115 -3.48 6.69 16.66
N ALA A 116 -3.39 7.79 15.91
CA ALA A 116 -4.07 9.04 16.25
C ALA A 116 -5.59 8.89 16.26
N LEU A 117 -6.15 8.23 15.24
CA LEU A 117 -7.59 8.01 15.15
C LEU A 117 -8.09 7.01 16.21
N SER A 118 -7.33 5.96 16.52
CA SER A 118 -7.67 5.01 17.58
C SER A 118 -7.70 5.70 18.95
N LEU A 119 -6.75 6.59 19.25
CA LEU A 119 -6.77 7.36 20.51
C LEU A 119 -7.97 8.32 20.60
N LEU A 120 -8.40 8.88 19.46
CA LEU A 120 -9.50 9.84 19.41
C LEU A 120 -10.88 9.18 19.52
N PHE A 121 -11.08 8.06 18.82
CA PHE A 121 -12.39 7.42 18.67
C PHE A 121 -12.58 6.17 19.53
N GLN A 122 -11.49 5.54 19.98
CA GLN A 122 -11.51 4.30 20.77
C GLN A 122 -10.50 4.36 21.93
N PRO A 123 -10.61 5.37 22.83
CA PRO A 123 -9.64 5.58 23.91
C PRO A 123 -9.51 4.37 24.84
N ASP A 124 -10.58 3.59 25.00
CA ASP A 124 -10.65 2.42 25.89
C ASP A 124 -9.77 1.24 25.43
N LEU A 125 -9.43 1.16 24.14
CA LEU A 125 -8.57 0.08 23.63
C LEU A 125 -7.12 0.23 24.10
N GLY A 126 -6.67 1.46 24.35
CA GLY A 126 -5.29 1.79 24.69
C GLY A 126 -4.27 1.39 23.61
N ILE A 127 -3.18 2.15 23.48
CA ILE A 127 -2.06 1.74 22.61
C ILE A 127 -1.05 0.99 23.49
N SER A 128 -0.91 -0.32 23.26
CA SER A 128 0.08 -1.12 23.96
C SER A 128 1.51 -0.76 23.53
N ALA A 129 2.49 -0.88 24.43
CA ALA A 129 3.91 -0.70 24.08
C ALA A 129 4.36 -1.67 22.95
N GLY A 130 3.71 -2.84 22.85
CA GLY A 130 3.93 -3.81 21.78
C GLY A 130 3.53 -3.31 20.39
N TYR A 131 2.54 -2.41 20.29
CA TYR A 131 2.11 -1.81 19.02
C TYR A 131 3.25 -1.03 18.36
N TRP A 132 4.00 -0.23 19.12
CA TRP A 132 5.09 0.57 18.58
C TRP A 132 6.22 -0.29 18.02
N LEU A 133 6.61 -1.34 18.75
CA LEU A 133 7.64 -2.27 18.29
C LEU A 133 7.19 -3.05 17.05
N ALA A 134 5.94 -3.53 17.02
CA ALA A 134 5.36 -4.19 15.85
C ALA A 134 5.27 -3.26 14.63
N SER A 135 4.95 -1.98 14.86
CA SER A 135 4.86 -0.97 13.81
C SER A 135 6.22 -0.63 13.22
N LEU A 136 7.26 -0.50 14.05
CA LEU A 136 8.64 -0.29 13.56
C LEU A 136 9.10 -1.44 12.67
N LYS A 137 8.86 -2.69 13.09
CA LYS A 137 9.15 -3.86 12.26
C LYS A 137 8.39 -3.84 10.94
N THR A 138 7.12 -3.44 10.97
CA THR A 138 6.28 -3.35 9.76
C THR A 138 6.77 -2.28 8.80
N ILE A 139 7.16 -1.10 9.30
CA ILE A 139 7.72 -0.01 8.49
C ILE A 139 9.02 -0.48 7.81
N ALA A 140 9.93 -1.10 8.57
CA ALA A 140 11.18 -1.62 8.03
C ALA A 140 10.94 -2.71 6.98
N LEU A 141 10.04 -3.65 7.27
CA LEU A 141 9.71 -4.76 6.36
C LEU A 141 9.10 -4.26 5.06
N ASN A 142 8.11 -3.36 5.12
CA ASN A 142 7.49 -2.80 3.91
C ASN A 142 8.51 -2.00 3.07
N ALA A 143 9.40 -1.24 3.70
CA ALA A 143 10.42 -0.47 2.99
C ALA A 143 11.42 -1.39 2.24
N VAL A 144 11.80 -2.52 2.85
CA VAL A 144 12.68 -3.52 2.21
C VAL A 144 11.95 -4.30 1.12
N LEU A 145 10.69 -4.68 1.34
CA LEU A 145 9.90 -5.46 0.38
C LEU A 145 9.42 -4.62 -0.82
N ALA A 146 9.28 -3.31 -0.65
CA ALA A 146 8.81 -2.39 -1.67
C ALA A 146 9.46 -2.56 -3.06
N PRO A 147 10.79 -2.49 -3.21
CA PRO A 147 11.43 -2.62 -4.53
C PRO A 147 11.13 -3.98 -5.18
N PHE A 148 11.11 -5.06 -4.40
CA PHE A 148 10.82 -6.41 -4.91
C PHE A 148 9.37 -6.54 -5.38
N ILE A 149 8.41 -6.09 -4.56
CA ILE A 149 6.98 -6.19 -4.88
C ILE A 149 6.62 -5.29 -6.06
N ILE A 150 7.11 -4.05 -6.09
CA ILE A 150 6.87 -3.12 -7.21
C ILE A 150 7.45 -3.68 -8.52
N HIS A 151 8.64 -4.28 -8.47
CA HIS A 151 9.23 -4.93 -9.64
C HIS A 151 8.43 -6.15 -10.10
N LEU A 152 8.01 -7.00 -9.16
CA LEU A 152 7.19 -8.18 -9.44
C LEU A 152 5.84 -7.80 -10.07
N LEU A 153 5.13 -6.84 -9.49
CA LEU A 153 3.87 -6.31 -10.02
C LEU A 153 4.04 -5.75 -11.43
N GLY A 154 5.14 -5.04 -11.68
CA GLY A 154 5.49 -4.55 -13.03
C GLY A 154 5.71 -5.68 -14.03
N ARG A 155 6.38 -6.76 -13.63
CA ARG A 155 6.62 -7.92 -14.49
C ARG A 155 5.33 -8.66 -14.81
N ILE A 156 4.43 -8.81 -13.84
CA ILE A 156 3.13 -9.45 -14.03
C ILE A 156 2.23 -8.61 -14.94
N GLU A 157 2.16 -7.30 -14.72
CA GLU A 157 1.36 -6.38 -15.55
C GLU A 157 1.81 -6.44 -17.02
N SER A 158 3.11 -6.46 -17.27
CA SER A 158 3.67 -6.55 -18.63
C SER A 158 3.31 -7.83 -19.39
N ARG A 159 2.95 -8.91 -18.67
CA ARG A 159 2.55 -10.19 -19.26
C ARG A 159 1.05 -10.29 -19.50
N LEU A 160 0.24 -9.58 -18.71
CA LEU A 160 -1.22 -9.68 -18.74
C LEU A 160 -1.89 -8.57 -19.56
N VAL A 161 -1.23 -7.41 -19.71
CA VAL A 161 -1.77 -6.27 -20.45
C VAL A 161 -0.84 -5.94 -21.63
N PRO A 162 -1.22 -6.30 -22.87
CA PRO A 162 -0.47 -5.94 -24.07
C PRO A 162 -0.37 -4.41 -24.22
N SER A 163 0.79 -3.94 -24.66
CA SER A 163 1.20 -2.51 -24.73
C SER A 163 0.35 -1.63 -25.66
N SER A 164 -0.64 -2.19 -26.36
CA SER A 164 -1.46 -1.51 -27.38
C SER A 164 -2.68 -0.76 -26.83
N LEU A 165 -2.98 -0.87 -25.53
CA LEU A 165 -4.13 -0.20 -24.88
C LEU A 165 -3.66 0.91 -23.91
N GLY A 166 -3.08 1.96 -24.49
CA GLY A 166 -3.22 3.34 -24.00
C GLY A 166 -2.96 3.63 -22.51
N VAL A 167 -1.82 3.22 -21.98
CA VAL A 167 -1.18 3.99 -20.90
C VAL A 167 0.10 4.54 -21.52
N PRO A 168 0.26 5.87 -21.68
CA PRO A 168 1.49 6.44 -22.20
C PRO A 168 2.63 5.94 -21.33
N TYR A 169 3.42 5.02 -21.87
CA TYR A 169 4.79 4.87 -21.45
C TYR A 169 5.42 6.22 -21.83
N PRO A 170 5.93 7.06 -20.90
CA PRO A 170 6.71 8.17 -21.38
C PRO A 170 7.89 7.57 -22.10
N ASP A 171 8.07 8.06 -23.32
CA ASP A 171 8.82 7.43 -24.38
C ASP A 171 10.16 6.92 -23.87
N ARG A 172 10.48 5.68 -24.25
CA ARG A 172 11.80 5.11 -24.04
C ARG A 172 12.80 5.93 -24.88
N PRO A 173 13.87 6.50 -24.31
CA PRO A 173 15.15 6.52 -25.01
C PRO A 173 15.77 5.12 -24.98
#